data_AF-A0AAN6WDH7-F1
#
_entry.id   AF-A0AAN6WDH7-F1
#
_cell.length_a   1.000
_cell.length_b   1.000
_cell.length_c   1.000
_cell.angle_alpha   90.00
_cell.angle_beta   90.00
_cell.angle_gamma   90.00
#
_symmetry.space_group_name_H-M   'P 1'
#
loop_
_entity.id
_entity.type
_entity.pdbx_description
1 polymer ?
#
loop_
_entity_poly.entity_id
_entity_poly.type
_entity_poly.pdbx_seq_one_letter_code
_entity_poly.pdbx_strand_id
1 'polypeptide(L)'
;MIPRRASRWLVRLAVLAVVVPLIFQWLVAYVVGSDARILPPELLLAKNLLIVTAHPDDECLFFAPSILGVLDRNKRVTGGLLVMSTGNNYGKGDTRKVELTGSCEALGISAERCVALDHPELQDNPKVWWNTGLIEEFVHEHVRKWDIDAIITFDEGGVSGHINHRAVSAAVSHYTATNPQSPIAYTLTTTSTLRKYTFLGDLPYTVLPFLWRITEALSYPAVTAQVHEGATALVANTWHRYILTRRAFAQHDSQYSWDRHLYMVLSRYVWFNDLKRLPHTAADEAFRTAVKV
;
A
#
# COMPACT_ATOMS: atom_id res chain seq x y z
N MET A 1 5.89 20.93 -41.23
CA MET A 1 4.49 20.43 -41.34
C MET A 1 4.47 18.93 -41.11
N ILE A 2 3.83 18.43 -40.06
CA ILE A 2 3.64 16.98 -39.85
C ILE A 2 2.67 16.48 -40.95
N PRO A 3 3.00 15.41 -41.69
CA PRO A 3 2.11 14.86 -42.71
C PRO A 3 0.72 14.54 -42.14
N ARG A 4 -0.36 14.83 -42.89
CA ARG A 4 -1.76 14.59 -42.43
C ARG A 4 -1.99 13.16 -41.90
N ARG A 5 -1.33 12.17 -42.49
CA ARG A 5 -1.38 10.76 -42.03
C ARG A 5 -0.66 10.57 -40.69
N ALA A 6 0.51 11.17 -40.49
CA ALA A 6 1.25 11.14 -39.23
C ALA A 6 0.49 11.86 -38.11
N SER A 7 -0.15 13.00 -38.41
CA SER A 7 -1.01 13.73 -37.47
C SER A 7 -2.19 12.88 -36.98
N ARG A 8 -2.87 12.13 -37.87
CA ARG A 8 -3.94 11.20 -37.47
C ARG A 8 -3.46 10.09 -36.54
N TRP A 9 -2.25 9.55 -36.77
CA TRP A 9 -1.67 8.54 -35.89
C TRP A 9 -1.30 9.10 -34.51
N LEU A 10 -0.73 10.30 -34.46
CA LEU A 10 -0.41 10.97 -33.19
C LEU A 10 -1.67 11.22 -32.36
N VAL A 11 -2.75 11.68 -32.98
CA VAL A 11 -4.04 11.87 -32.29
C VAL A 11 -4.57 10.53 -31.75
N ARG A 12 -4.53 9.46 -32.55
CA ARG A 12 -4.97 8.12 -32.10
C ARG A 12 -4.15 7.62 -30.92
N LEU A 13 -2.83 7.76 -30.97
CA LEU A 13 -1.95 7.35 -29.87
C LEU A 13 -2.21 8.18 -28.61
N ALA A 14 -2.42 9.50 -28.74
CA ALA A 14 -2.78 10.36 -27.62
C ALA A 14 -4.12 9.96 -26.98
N VAL A 15 -5.13 9.64 -27.79
CA VAL A 15 -6.42 9.14 -27.30
C VAL A 15 -6.26 7.81 -26.57
N LEU A 16 -5.51 6.86 -27.14
CA LEU A 16 -5.25 5.57 -26.49
C LEU A 16 -4.48 5.73 -25.18
N ALA A 17 -3.50 6.63 -25.12
CA ALA A 17 -2.72 6.92 -23.92
C ALA A 17 -3.57 7.48 -22.76
N VAL A 18 -4.75 8.04 -23.04
CA VAL A 18 -5.71 8.50 -22.02
C VAL A 18 -6.78 7.45 -21.73
N VAL A 19 -7.38 6.88 -22.77
CA VAL A 19 -8.53 5.97 -22.64
C VAL A 19 -8.12 4.63 -22.01
N VAL A 20 -6.98 4.06 -22.39
CA VAL A 20 -6.55 2.75 -21.88
C VAL A 20 -6.33 2.77 -20.35
N PRO A 21 -5.59 3.73 -19.77
CA PRO A 21 -5.53 3.89 -18.32
C PRO A 21 -6.89 4.04 -17.64
N LEU A 22 -7.82 4.80 -18.22
CA LEU A 22 -9.15 5.00 -17.64
C LEU A 22 -9.99 3.71 -17.66
N ILE A 23 -9.89 2.92 -18.74
CA ILE A 23 -10.54 1.60 -18.81
C ILE A 23 -9.97 0.67 -17.75
N PHE A 24 -8.65 0.59 -17.61
CA PHE A 24 -8.04 -0.24 -16.57
C PHE A 24 -8.37 0.27 -15.16
N GLN A 25 -8.41 1.58 -14.95
CA GLN A 25 -8.83 2.16 -13.67
C GLN A 25 -10.27 1.77 -13.35
N TRP A 26 -11.18 1.89 -14.31
CA TRP A 26 -12.56 1.49 -14.13
C TRP A 26 -12.68 -0.01 -13.84
N LEU A 27 -12.00 -0.83 -14.63
CA LEU A 27 -12.01 -2.29 -14.51
C LEU A 27 -11.49 -2.74 -13.13
N VAL A 28 -10.31 -2.28 -12.72
CA VAL A 28 -9.67 -2.69 -11.46
C VAL A 28 -10.38 -2.07 -10.25
N ALA A 29 -10.80 -0.80 -10.30
CA ALA A 29 -11.40 -0.15 -9.14
C ALA A 29 -12.86 -0.57 -8.89
N TYR A 30 -13.64 -0.87 -9.94
CA TYR A 30 -15.10 -1.07 -9.82
C TYR A 30 -15.59 -2.45 -10.23
N VAL A 31 -14.89 -3.17 -11.10
CA VAL A 31 -15.39 -4.46 -11.64
C VAL A 31 -14.72 -5.65 -10.95
N VAL A 32 -13.40 -5.76 -11.05
CA VAL A 32 -12.64 -6.93 -10.57
C VAL A 32 -11.89 -6.67 -9.27
N GLY A 33 -11.97 -5.46 -8.72
CA GLY A 33 -11.17 -5.05 -7.57
C GLY A 33 -11.34 -5.99 -6.37
N SER A 34 -12.56 -6.47 -6.12
CA SER A 34 -12.92 -7.36 -4.99
C SER A 34 -12.71 -8.85 -5.28
N ASP A 35 -12.19 -9.20 -6.46
CA ASP A 35 -11.95 -10.60 -6.79
C ASP A 35 -10.67 -11.12 -6.09
N ALA A 36 -10.74 -12.33 -5.54
CA ALA A 36 -9.65 -12.99 -4.83
C ALA A 36 -8.38 -13.20 -5.66
N ARG A 37 -8.50 -13.20 -7.00
CA ARG A 37 -7.36 -13.27 -7.92
C ARG A 37 -6.60 -11.95 -8.03
N ILE A 38 -7.24 -10.83 -7.66
CA ILE A 38 -6.69 -9.47 -7.77
C ILE A 38 -6.23 -8.94 -6.41
N LEU A 39 -7.09 -9.09 -5.38
CA LEU A 39 -6.77 -8.85 -3.98
C LEU A 39 -6.74 -10.22 -3.29
N PRO A 40 -5.58 -10.72 -2.85
CA PRO A 40 -5.45 -12.10 -2.41
C PRO A 40 -6.26 -12.40 -1.14
N PRO A 41 -6.68 -13.67 -0.93
CA PRO A 41 -7.53 -14.06 0.19
C PRO A 41 -7.02 -13.62 1.57
N GLU A 42 -5.70 -13.61 1.76
CA GLU A 42 -5.03 -13.19 2.98
C GLU A 42 -5.39 -11.73 3.34
N LEU A 43 -5.60 -10.86 2.35
CA LEU A 43 -6.04 -9.48 2.55
C LEU A 43 -7.57 -9.33 2.51
N LEU A 44 -8.29 -10.15 1.73
CA LEU A 44 -9.76 -10.11 1.68
C LEU A 44 -10.43 -10.64 2.94
N LEU A 45 -9.82 -11.66 3.56
CA LEU A 45 -10.35 -12.40 4.70
C LEU A 45 -9.69 -12.01 6.02
N ALA A 46 -8.69 -11.12 5.99
CA ALA A 46 -8.08 -10.54 7.18
C ALA A 46 -9.15 -10.03 8.15
N LYS A 47 -8.99 -10.30 9.44
CA LYS A 47 -9.82 -9.72 10.50
C LYS A 47 -9.13 -8.51 11.11
N ASN A 48 -7.80 -8.53 11.20
CA ASN A 48 -6.99 -7.53 11.86
C ASN A 48 -5.80 -7.16 10.98
N LEU A 49 -5.93 -6.05 10.24
CA LEU A 49 -4.90 -5.55 9.34
C LEU A 49 -3.99 -4.56 10.06
N LEU A 50 -2.68 -4.75 10.01
CA LEU A 50 -1.68 -3.79 10.47
C LEU A 50 -0.98 -3.12 9.30
N ILE A 51 -0.91 -1.79 9.34
CA ILE A 51 -0.07 -0.99 8.46
C ILE A 51 1.13 -0.50 9.26
N VAL A 52 2.34 -0.75 8.75
CA VAL A 52 3.58 -0.32 9.40
C VAL A 52 4.27 0.72 8.54
N THR A 53 4.39 1.94 9.05
CA THR A 53 4.97 3.10 8.34
C THR A 53 6.05 3.80 9.17
N ALA A 54 6.76 4.75 8.57
CA ALA A 54 7.87 5.42 9.24
C ALA A 54 7.44 6.75 9.87
N HIS A 55 6.66 7.56 9.15
CA HIS A 55 6.27 8.90 9.56
C HIS A 55 4.78 9.15 9.38
N PRO A 56 4.20 10.10 10.13
CA PRO A 56 2.86 10.60 9.84
C PRO A 56 2.83 11.21 8.44
N ASP A 57 1.79 10.95 7.65
CA ASP A 57 1.58 11.24 6.21
C ASP A 57 1.83 10.05 5.28
N ASP A 58 2.69 9.09 5.66
CA ASP A 58 2.98 7.91 4.84
C ASP A 58 1.71 7.12 4.51
N GLU A 59 0.78 7.03 5.47
CA GLU A 59 -0.46 6.26 5.34
C GLU A 59 -1.37 6.79 4.24
N CYS A 60 -1.42 8.12 4.06
CA CYS A 60 -2.27 8.77 3.06
C CYS A 60 -1.54 9.07 1.75
N LEU A 61 -0.22 9.30 1.79
CA LEU A 61 0.59 9.49 0.59
C LEU A 61 0.82 8.17 -0.16
N PHE A 62 1.10 7.08 0.54
CA PHE A 62 1.57 5.85 -0.08
C PHE A 62 0.57 4.70 -0.02
N PHE A 63 -0.09 4.54 1.14
CA PHE A 63 -0.82 3.32 1.45
C PHE A 63 -2.34 3.43 1.35
N ALA A 64 -2.91 4.62 1.13
CA ALA A 64 -4.36 4.81 1.17
C ALA A 64 -5.14 3.86 0.24
N PRO A 65 -4.70 3.57 -1.01
CA PRO A 65 -5.39 2.57 -1.82
C PRO A 65 -5.40 1.19 -1.17
N SER A 66 -4.29 0.75 -0.57
CA SER A 66 -4.20 -0.54 0.12
C SER A 66 -5.07 -0.58 1.38
N ILE A 67 -5.03 0.48 2.20
CA ILE A 67 -5.81 0.60 3.44
C ILE A 67 -7.31 0.56 3.13
N LEU A 68 -7.78 1.46 2.27
CA LEU A 68 -9.19 1.55 1.89
C LEU A 68 -9.59 0.34 1.02
N GLY A 69 -8.65 -0.25 0.29
CA GLY A 69 -8.82 -1.50 -0.41
C GLY A 69 -9.28 -2.64 0.47
N VAL A 70 -8.93 -2.63 1.76
CA VAL A 70 -9.37 -3.66 2.72
C VAL A 70 -10.47 -3.12 3.62
N LEU A 71 -10.22 -2.01 4.34
CA LEU A 71 -11.09 -1.51 5.40
C LEU A 71 -12.40 -0.90 4.88
N ASP A 72 -12.35 -0.19 3.75
CA ASP A 72 -13.57 0.39 3.18
C ASP A 72 -14.47 -0.67 2.54
N ARG A 73 -13.88 -1.78 2.07
CA ARG A 73 -14.62 -2.88 1.45
C ARG A 73 -15.37 -3.75 2.45
N ASN A 74 -14.74 -4.05 3.59
CA ASN A 74 -15.31 -4.93 4.58
C ASN A 74 -15.19 -4.27 5.96
N LYS A 75 -16.29 -3.67 6.42
CA LYS A 75 -16.36 -2.96 7.70
C LYS A 75 -16.21 -3.87 8.93
N ARG A 76 -16.07 -5.19 8.72
CA ARG A 76 -15.73 -6.15 9.80
C ARG A 76 -14.23 -6.29 10.01
N VAL A 77 -13.40 -5.84 9.06
CA VAL A 77 -11.95 -5.81 9.24
C VAL A 77 -11.59 -4.64 10.13
N THR A 78 -10.78 -4.89 11.14
CA THR A 78 -10.28 -3.84 12.04
C THR A 78 -8.86 -3.48 11.63
N GLY A 79 -8.66 -2.24 11.20
CA GLY A 79 -7.34 -1.72 10.85
C GLY A 79 -6.55 -1.22 12.06
N GLY A 80 -5.24 -1.29 11.98
CA GLY A 80 -4.30 -0.58 12.84
C GLY A 80 -3.17 0.05 12.04
N LEU A 81 -2.67 1.19 12.51
CA LEU A 81 -1.54 1.91 11.97
C LEU A 81 -0.48 2.06 13.06
N LEU A 82 0.71 1.52 12.80
CA LEU A 82 1.90 1.69 13.63
C LEU A 82 2.92 2.52 12.85
N VAL A 83 3.19 3.72 13.35
CA VAL A 83 4.14 4.68 12.78
C VAL A 83 5.37 4.71 13.68
N MET A 84 6.55 4.43 13.13
CA MET A 84 7.78 4.28 13.92
C MET A 84 8.32 5.57 14.53
N SER A 85 7.88 6.72 14.02
CA SER A 85 8.30 8.03 14.50
C SER A 85 7.14 9.01 14.50
N THR A 86 7.23 10.02 15.33
CA THR A 86 6.31 11.18 15.33
C THR A 86 6.63 12.16 14.20
N GLY A 87 7.70 11.93 13.43
CA GLY A 87 8.13 12.84 12.37
C GLY A 87 8.68 14.16 12.93
N ASN A 88 9.39 14.13 14.07
CA ASN A 88 9.78 15.34 14.78
C ASN A 88 11.04 16.05 14.23
N ASN A 89 11.48 15.75 13.01
CA ASN A 89 12.70 16.33 12.41
C ASN A 89 12.66 17.88 12.33
N TYR A 90 11.46 18.47 12.29
CA TYR A 90 11.24 19.92 12.27
C TYR A 90 10.64 20.46 13.59
N GLY A 91 10.65 19.70 14.68
CA GLY A 91 10.08 20.11 15.97
C GLY A 91 8.55 20.13 16.01
N LYS A 92 7.88 19.39 15.12
CA LYS A 92 6.41 19.33 14.99
C LYS A 92 5.78 17.99 15.40
N GLY A 93 6.51 17.13 16.12
CA GLY A 93 6.08 15.78 16.44
C GLY A 93 4.71 15.71 17.15
N ASP A 94 4.50 16.57 18.15
CA ASP A 94 3.23 16.58 18.90
C ASP A 94 2.04 17.05 18.04
N THR A 95 2.26 18.04 17.16
CA THR A 95 1.24 18.43 16.16
C THR A 95 0.93 17.26 15.24
N ARG A 96 1.95 16.60 14.69
CA ARG A 96 1.79 15.49 13.75
C ARG A 96 1.12 14.25 14.36
N LYS A 97 1.26 14.01 15.67
CA LYS A 97 0.49 12.97 16.38
C LYS A 97 -1.02 13.24 16.33
N VAL A 98 -1.42 14.50 16.53
CA VAL A 98 -2.84 14.90 16.46
C VAL A 98 -3.36 14.80 15.03
N GLU A 99 -2.59 15.30 14.07
CA GLU A 99 -2.91 15.21 12.63
C GLU A 99 -3.08 13.77 12.16
N LEU A 100 -2.18 12.87 12.58
CA LEU A 100 -2.24 11.45 12.29
C LEU A 100 -3.53 10.81 12.80
N THR A 101 -4.00 11.20 13.99
CA THR A 101 -5.24 10.65 14.57
C THR A 101 -6.44 10.97 13.69
N GLY A 102 -6.55 12.20 13.19
CA GLY A 102 -7.58 12.58 12.23
C GLY A 102 -7.44 11.83 10.89
N SER A 103 -6.21 11.65 10.41
CA SER A 103 -5.95 10.90 9.17
C SER A 103 -6.39 9.43 9.29
N CYS A 104 -6.07 8.78 10.42
CA CYS A 104 -6.53 7.43 10.76
C CYS A 104 -8.06 7.34 10.73
N GLU A 105 -8.76 8.28 11.36
CA GLU A 105 -10.23 8.30 11.35
C GLU A 105 -10.79 8.38 9.93
N ALA A 106 -10.24 9.26 9.08
CA ALA A 106 -10.64 9.40 7.68
C ALA A 106 -10.38 8.13 6.84
N LEU A 107 -9.41 7.31 7.25
CA LEU A 107 -9.10 6.01 6.63
C LEU A 107 -9.86 4.83 7.26
N GLY A 108 -10.68 5.07 8.29
CA GLY A 108 -11.45 4.05 8.98
C GLY A 108 -10.64 3.24 10.00
N ILE A 109 -9.56 3.80 10.52
CA ILE A 109 -8.72 3.23 11.59
C ILE A 109 -9.09 3.91 12.90
N SER A 110 -9.37 3.13 13.95
CA SER A 110 -9.74 3.68 15.26
C SER A 110 -8.54 4.32 15.96
N ALA A 111 -8.79 5.32 16.79
CA ALA A 111 -7.73 6.02 17.53
C ALA A 111 -6.93 5.07 18.44
N GLU A 112 -7.57 4.04 18.99
CA GLU A 112 -6.93 3.04 19.86
C GLU A 112 -5.93 2.14 19.11
N ARG A 113 -6.05 2.07 17.77
CA ARG A 113 -5.16 1.34 16.88
C ARG A 113 -4.36 2.26 15.95
N CYS A 114 -4.26 3.55 16.28
CA CYS A 114 -3.46 4.52 15.54
C CYS A 114 -2.33 5.05 16.44
N VAL A 115 -1.11 4.55 16.25
CA VAL A 115 0.02 4.81 17.15
C VAL A 115 1.19 5.40 16.38
N ALA A 116 1.70 6.54 16.86
CA ALA A 116 3.01 7.06 16.46
C ALA A 116 3.99 6.97 17.64
N LEU A 117 5.08 6.22 17.45
CA LEU A 117 6.10 6.02 18.45
C LEU A 117 6.99 7.24 18.58
N ASP A 118 7.39 7.55 19.80
CA ASP A 118 8.31 8.63 20.14
C ASP A 118 9.54 8.07 20.86
N HIS A 119 10.31 7.24 20.14
CA HIS A 119 11.48 6.58 20.70
C HIS A 119 12.76 7.34 20.32
N PRO A 120 13.73 7.53 21.24
CA PRO A 120 14.97 8.26 20.95
C PRO A 120 15.79 7.68 19.78
N GLU A 121 15.78 6.36 19.59
CA GLU A 121 16.48 5.68 18.49
C GLU A 121 15.72 5.67 17.15
N LEU A 122 14.44 6.06 17.14
CA LEU A 122 13.57 6.07 15.95
C LEU A 122 13.12 7.49 15.59
N GLN A 123 13.93 8.51 15.93
CA GLN A 123 13.63 9.89 15.55
C GLN A 123 13.80 10.08 14.04
N ASP A 124 12.87 10.81 13.42
CA ASP A 124 12.91 11.11 11.99
C ASP A 124 14.21 11.82 11.61
N ASN A 125 15.05 11.09 10.90
CA ASN A 125 16.28 11.60 10.34
C ASN A 125 16.55 10.95 8.96
N PRO A 126 16.58 11.72 7.87
CA PRO A 126 16.75 11.17 6.51
C PRO A 126 18.15 10.61 6.22
N LYS A 127 19.08 10.67 7.19
CA LYS A 127 20.47 10.23 7.05
C LYS A 127 20.84 9.07 7.98
N VAL A 128 19.97 8.68 8.90
CA VAL A 128 20.27 7.67 9.92
C VAL A 128 19.47 6.40 9.64
N TRP A 129 20.16 5.27 9.57
CA TRP A 129 19.49 3.98 9.53
C TRP A 129 18.99 3.63 10.92
N TRP A 130 17.68 3.40 11.07
CA TRP A 130 17.08 3.04 12.35
C TRP A 130 17.43 1.61 12.79
N ASN A 131 17.42 1.39 14.11
CA ASN A 131 17.63 0.08 14.71
C ASN A 131 16.48 -0.86 14.33
N THR A 132 16.77 -1.85 13.47
CA THR A 132 15.75 -2.78 12.95
C THR A 132 15.24 -3.74 14.02
N GLY A 133 16.10 -4.19 14.94
CA GLY A 133 15.68 -5.07 16.04
C GLY A 133 14.65 -4.41 16.95
N LEU A 134 14.81 -3.11 17.22
CA LEU A 134 13.83 -2.35 17.97
C LEU A 134 12.49 -2.18 17.21
N ILE A 135 12.55 -1.95 15.88
CA ILE A 135 11.33 -1.91 15.05
C ILE A 135 10.62 -3.26 15.10
N GLU A 136 11.35 -4.37 15.03
CA GLU A 136 10.80 -5.73 15.13
C GLU A 136 10.11 -5.98 16.47
N GLU A 137 10.71 -5.53 17.58
CA GLU A 137 10.11 -5.63 18.92
C GLU A 137 8.76 -4.89 18.97
N PHE A 138 8.69 -3.66 18.47
CA PHE A 138 7.43 -2.90 18.42
C PHE A 138 6.40 -3.54 17.50
N VAL A 139 6.80 -4.02 16.32
CA VAL A 139 5.91 -4.74 15.41
C VAL A 139 5.38 -6.00 16.09
N HIS A 140 6.24 -6.79 16.74
CA HIS A 140 5.86 -8.01 17.44
C HIS A 140 4.87 -7.74 18.58
N GLU A 141 5.12 -6.70 19.39
CA GLU A 141 4.23 -6.28 20.46
C GLU A 141 2.83 -5.95 19.91
N HIS A 142 2.76 -5.13 18.87
CA HIS A 142 1.48 -4.68 18.30
C HIS A 142 0.75 -5.79 17.54
N VAL A 143 1.48 -6.71 16.90
CA VAL A 143 0.91 -7.93 16.32
C VAL A 143 0.17 -8.74 17.37
N ARG A 144 0.78 -8.97 18.54
CA ARG A 144 0.14 -9.70 19.64
C ARG A 144 -0.99 -8.91 20.29
N LYS A 145 -0.77 -7.62 20.53
CA LYS A 145 -1.74 -6.73 21.20
C LYS A 145 -3.04 -6.58 20.41
N TRP A 146 -2.95 -6.55 19.09
CA TRP A 146 -4.10 -6.31 18.21
C TRP A 146 -4.58 -7.57 17.46
N ASP A 147 -4.01 -8.73 17.76
CA ASP A 147 -4.32 -10.02 17.14
C ASP A 147 -4.25 -9.96 15.61
N ILE A 148 -3.16 -9.35 15.11
CA ILE A 148 -2.97 -9.05 13.69
C ILE A 148 -2.82 -10.34 12.89
N ASP A 149 -3.52 -10.43 11.76
CA ASP A 149 -3.45 -11.57 10.82
C ASP A 149 -2.95 -11.19 9.42
N ALA A 150 -2.80 -9.90 9.11
CA ALA A 150 -2.12 -9.42 7.91
C ALA A 150 -1.34 -8.12 8.16
N ILE A 151 -0.18 -7.96 7.51
CA ILE A 151 0.67 -6.76 7.58
C ILE A 151 0.84 -6.14 6.18
N ILE A 152 0.82 -4.80 6.07
CA ILE A 152 1.25 -4.07 4.88
C ILE A 152 2.33 -3.04 5.26
N THR A 153 3.42 -2.99 4.50
CA THR A 153 4.53 -2.04 4.74
C THR A 153 5.31 -1.69 3.46
N PHE A 154 6.45 -1.02 3.59
CA PHE A 154 7.35 -0.66 2.50
C PHE A 154 8.15 -1.86 1.96
N ASP A 155 8.47 -1.85 0.67
CA ASP A 155 9.53 -2.72 0.11
C ASP A 155 10.95 -2.13 0.34
N GLU A 156 11.98 -2.83 -0.14
CA GLU A 156 13.38 -2.44 0.08
C GLU A 156 13.75 -1.07 -0.51
N GLY A 157 12.92 -0.54 -1.42
CA GLY A 157 13.08 0.76 -2.05
C GLY A 157 12.51 1.91 -1.24
N GLY A 158 11.64 1.66 -0.24
CA GLY A 158 11.10 2.69 0.64
C GLY A 158 10.31 3.80 -0.08
N VAL A 159 9.72 3.49 -1.24
CA VAL A 159 9.01 4.36 -2.19
C VAL A 159 9.87 5.45 -2.82
N SER A 160 10.54 6.28 -2.03
CA SER A 160 11.41 7.38 -2.47
C SER A 160 12.89 7.14 -2.17
N GLY A 161 13.25 5.98 -1.61
CA GLY A 161 14.60 5.70 -1.11
C GLY A 161 14.87 6.25 0.28
N HIS A 162 13.84 6.74 1.00
CA HIS A 162 14.01 7.28 2.34
C HIS A 162 14.56 6.21 3.30
N ILE A 163 15.63 6.53 4.01
CA ILE A 163 16.38 5.54 4.80
C ILE A 163 15.53 4.90 5.91
N ASN A 164 14.68 5.69 6.58
CA ASN A 164 13.75 5.19 7.59
C ASN A 164 12.72 4.20 7.03
N HIS A 165 12.20 4.45 5.82
CA HIS A 165 11.23 3.54 5.18
C HIS A 165 11.88 2.20 4.86
N ARG A 166 13.15 2.25 4.41
CA ARG A 166 13.95 1.06 4.12
C ARG A 166 14.31 0.30 5.41
N ALA A 167 14.55 1.00 6.52
CA ALA A 167 14.75 0.37 7.82
C ALA A 167 13.48 -0.35 8.31
N VAL A 168 12.30 0.27 8.16
CA VAL A 168 11.01 -0.37 8.42
C VAL A 168 10.83 -1.62 7.55
N SER A 169 11.11 -1.52 6.25
CA SER A 169 11.03 -2.66 5.33
C SER A 169 11.95 -3.81 5.75
N ALA A 170 13.20 -3.51 6.09
CA ALA A 170 14.18 -4.50 6.53
C ALA A 170 13.74 -5.22 7.81
N ALA A 171 13.26 -4.47 8.81
CA ALA A 171 12.75 -5.01 10.07
C ALA A 171 11.55 -5.93 9.85
N VAL A 172 10.51 -5.50 9.11
CA VAL A 172 9.32 -6.33 8.88
C VAL A 172 9.66 -7.57 8.03
N SER A 173 10.55 -7.43 7.04
CA SER A 173 11.00 -8.58 6.23
C SER A 173 11.76 -9.60 7.06
N HIS A 174 12.61 -9.15 7.99
CA HIS A 174 13.32 -10.04 8.90
C HIS A 174 12.36 -10.70 9.91
N TYR A 175 11.41 -9.93 10.46
CA TYR A 175 10.38 -10.45 11.36
C TYR A 175 9.58 -11.60 10.72
N THR A 176 9.13 -11.44 9.48
CA THR A 176 8.31 -12.46 8.80
C THR A 176 9.12 -13.67 8.35
N ALA A 177 10.41 -13.48 8.09
CA ALA A 177 11.30 -14.56 7.71
C ALA A 177 11.72 -15.41 8.92
N THR A 178 11.89 -14.81 10.10
CA THR A 178 12.45 -15.50 11.28
C THR A 178 11.41 -15.94 12.29
N ASN A 179 10.19 -15.41 12.24
CA ASN A 179 9.12 -15.76 13.17
C ASN A 179 8.02 -16.59 12.47
N PRO A 180 7.94 -17.91 12.71
CA PRO A 180 6.92 -18.77 12.12
C PRO A 180 5.47 -18.40 12.46
N GLN A 181 5.26 -17.67 13.56
CA GLN A 181 3.96 -17.19 14.01
C GLN A 181 3.63 -15.79 13.49
N SER A 182 4.48 -15.21 12.62
CA SER A 182 4.21 -13.89 12.06
C SER A 182 2.94 -13.92 11.20
N PRO A 183 2.22 -12.78 11.09
CA PRO A 183 1.16 -12.64 10.11
C PRO A 183 1.73 -12.61 8.69
N ILE A 184 0.91 -12.96 7.69
CA ILE A 184 1.31 -12.77 6.29
C ILE A 184 1.50 -11.28 6.01
N ALA A 185 2.63 -10.92 5.41
CA ALA A 185 2.97 -9.55 5.13
C ALA A 185 3.07 -9.27 3.62
N TYR A 186 2.67 -8.06 3.25
CA TYR A 186 2.75 -7.52 1.89
C TYR A 186 3.54 -6.21 1.89
N THR A 187 4.33 -5.99 0.86
CA THR A 187 5.09 -4.76 0.66
C THR A 187 4.56 -3.98 -0.52
N LEU A 188 4.51 -2.66 -0.37
CA LEU A 188 4.20 -1.72 -1.44
C LEU A 188 5.38 -1.61 -2.40
N THR A 189 5.14 -1.89 -3.68
CA THR A 189 6.19 -1.83 -4.72
C THR A 189 6.69 -0.40 -4.94
N THR A 190 8.00 -0.19 -4.75
CA THR A 190 8.72 1.02 -5.17
C THR A 190 8.85 1.07 -6.68
N THR A 191 8.60 2.24 -7.25
CA THR A 191 8.68 2.51 -8.69
C THR A 191 9.59 3.69 -8.97
N SER A 192 10.06 3.81 -10.21
CA SER A 192 10.87 4.95 -10.64
C SER A 192 10.09 6.26 -10.50
N THR A 193 10.80 7.38 -10.34
CA THR A 193 10.19 8.72 -10.24
C THR A 193 9.27 9.03 -11.42
N LEU A 194 9.59 8.57 -12.63
CA LEU A 194 8.72 8.72 -13.80
C LEU A 194 7.37 8.02 -13.57
N ARG A 195 7.40 6.71 -13.26
CA ARG A 195 6.19 5.91 -13.00
C ARG A 195 5.39 6.44 -11.80
N LYS A 196 6.08 7.00 -10.81
CA LYS A 196 5.47 7.59 -9.62
C LYS A 196 4.54 8.75 -9.94
N TYR A 197 4.88 9.62 -10.90
CA TYR A 197 4.17 10.87 -11.18
C TYR A 197 3.41 10.90 -12.52
N THR A 198 3.14 9.73 -13.11
CA THR A 198 2.37 9.62 -14.37
C THR A 198 0.88 9.47 -14.16
N PHE A 199 0.35 9.74 -12.96
CA PHE A 199 -1.06 9.58 -12.63
C PHE A 199 -1.52 8.14 -12.96
N LEU A 200 -2.57 7.95 -13.75
CA LEU A 200 -3.01 6.62 -14.21
C LEU A 200 -2.15 6.05 -15.34
N GLY A 201 -1.24 6.83 -15.93
CA GLY A 201 -0.44 6.41 -17.08
C GLY A 201 0.43 5.18 -16.84
N ASP A 202 0.80 4.90 -15.59
CA ASP A 202 1.54 3.69 -15.20
C ASP A 202 0.65 2.43 -15.02
N LEU A 203 -0.67 2.61 -14.95
CA LEU A 203 -1.60 1.52 -14.67
C LEU A 203 -1.60 0.43 -15.76
N PRO A 204 -1.61 0.74 -17.07
CA PRO A 204 -1.56 -0.30 -18.10
C PRO A 204 -0.32 -1.21 -17.97
N TYR A 205 0.84 -0.63 -17.64
CA TYR A 205 2.07 -1.40 -17.42
C TYR A 205 1.98 -2.26 -16.15
N THR A 206 1.46 -1.68 -15.06
CA THR A 206 1.29 -2.37 -13.77
C THR A 206 0.27 -3.51 -13.84
N VAL A 207 -0.73 -3.40 -14.72
CA VAL A 207 -1.77 -4.42 -14.93
C VAL A 207 -1.26 -5.61 -15.74
N LEU A 208 -0.18 -5.49 -16.52
CA LEU A 208 0.32 -6.57 -17.39
C LEU A 208 0.45 -7.94 -16.68
N PRO A 209 1.04 -8.04 -15.48
CA PRO A 209 1.16 -9.32 -14.75
C PRO A 209 -0.18 -9.86 -14.23
N PHE A 210 -1.22 -9.02 -14.18
CA PHE A 210 -2.55 -9.36 -13.69
C PHE A 210 -3.55 -9.67 -14.82
N LEU A 211 -3.20 -9.44 -16.09
CA LEU A 211 -4.13 -9.61 -17.22
C LEU A 211 -4.82 -10.98 -17.23
N TRP A 212 -4.06 -12.05 -17.03
CA TRP A 212 -4.64 -13.40 -16.96
C TRP A 212 -5.67 -13.54 -15.83
N ARG A 213 -5.30 -13.08 -14.63
CA ARG A 213 -6.17 -13.09 -13.45
C ARG A 213 -7.44 -12.25 -13.66
N ILE A 214 -7.32 -11.11 -14.34
CA ILE A 214 -8.45 -10.26 -14.72
C ILE A 214 -9.35 -10.96 -15.74
N THR A 215 -8.77 -11.61 -16.76
CA THR A 215 -9.57 -12.34 -17.76
C THR A 215 -10.33 -13.51 -17.14
N GLU A 216 -9.71 -14.24 -16.22
CA GLU A 216 -10.39 -15.27 -15.44
C GLU A 216 -11.48 -14.67 -14.55
N ALA A 217 -11.22 -13.53 -13.90
CA ALA A 217 -12.19 -12.82 -13.05
C ALA A 217 -13.46 -12.40 -13.78
N LEU A 218 -13.32 -12.01 -15.05
CA LEU A 218 -14.45 -11.66 -15.91
C LEU A 218 -15.18 -12.88 -16.47
N SER A 219 -14.51 -14.04 -16.58
CA SER A 219 -15.03 -15.22 -17.27
C SER A 219 -15.68 -16.22 -16.32
N TYR A 220 -15.18 -16.34 -15.07
CA TYR A 220 -15.60 -17.37 -14.13
C TYR A 220 -15.77 -16.81 -12.71
N PRO A 221 -16.78 -17.27 -11.94
CA PRO A 221 -16.95 -16.90 -10.54
C PRO A 221 -15.75 -17.29 -9.68
N ALA A 222 -15.41 -16.49 -8.66
CA ALA A 222 -14.25 -16.74 -7.80
C ALA A 222 -14.29 -18.10 -7.06
N VAL A 223 -15.47 -18.69 -6.87
CA VAL A 223 -15.66 -20.00 -6.21
C VAL A 223 -14.97 -21.15 -6.96
N THR A 224 -14.73 -21.00 -8.27
CA THR A 224 -14.02 -22.00 -9.10
C THR A 224 -12.53 -21.68 -9.28
N ALA A 225 -12.04 -20.56 -8.77
CA ALA A 225 -10.65 -20.18 -8.93
C ALA A 225 -9.77 -20.99 -7.96
N GLN A 226 -8.75 -21.69 -8.50
CA GLN A 226 -7.68 -22.23 -7.66
C GLN A 226 -7.03 -21.07 -6.92
N VAL A 227 -7.07 -21.12 -5.58
CA VAL A 227 -6.35 -20.19 -4.72
C VAL A 227 -4.86 -20.44 -4.94
N HIS A 228 -4.28 -19.75 -5.92
CA HIS A 228 -2.84 -19.61 -6.00
C HIS A 228 -2.46 -18.72 -4.83
N GLU A 229 -1.52 -19.17 -3.99
CA GLU A 229 -0.96 -18.32 -2.95
C GLU A 229 -0.59 -16.97 -3.57
N GLY A 230 -1.25 -15.92 -3.09
CA GLY A 230 -1.29 -14.65 -3.78
C GLY A 230 0.01 -13.89 -3.58
N ALA A 231 1.03 -14.19 -4.38
CA ALA A 231 2.32 -13.52 -4.32
C ALA A 231 2.23 -12.02 -4.63
N THR A 232 1.18 -11.59 -5.33
CA THR A 232 0.96 -10.19 -5.71
C THR A 232 -0.49 -9.77 -5.58
N ALA A 233 -0.71 -8.51 -5.19
CA ALA A 233 -2.02 -7.87 -5.14
C ALA A 233 -2.04 -6.61 -6.00
N LEU A 234 -3.20 -6.25 -6.55
CA LEU A 234 -3.41 -4.96 -7.20
C LEU A 234 -4.68 -4.31 -6.63
N VAL A 235 -4.53 -3.08 -6.16
CA VAL A 235 -5.62 -2.35 -5.51
C VAL A 235 -5.73 -0.97 -6.14
N ALA A 236 -6.90 -0.63 -6.65
CA ALA A 236 -7.19 0.70 -7.18
C ALA A 236 -8.28 1.40 -6.37
N ASN A 237 -8.09 2.71 -6.18
CA ASN A 237 -9.06 3.59 -5.56
C ASN A 237 -10.25 3.83 -6.49
N THR A 238 -11.45 3.68 -5.94
CA THR A 238 -12.63 4.32 -6.54
C THR A 238 -12.55 5.83 -6.31
N TRP A 239 -13.41 6.60 -6.96
CA TRP A 239 -13.51 8.03 -6.70
C TRP A 239 -13.85 8.32 -5.23
N HIS A 240 -14.73 7.52 -4.63
CA HIS A 240 -15.04 7.60 -3.20
C HIS A 240 -13.79 7.45 -2.33
N ARG A 241 -12.97 6.42 -2.59
CA ARG A 241 -11.74 6.19 -1.82
C ARG A 241 -10.69 7.25 -2.05
N TYR A 242 -10.57 7.77 -3.27
CA TYR A 242 -9.72 8.93 -3.55
C TYR A 242 -10.13 10.13 -2.68
N ILE A 243 -11.43 10.42 -2.55
CA ILE A 243 -11.90 11.50 -1.67
C ILE A 243 -11.55 11.22 -0.20
N LEU A 244 -11.65 9.98 0.28
CA LEU A 244 -11.20 9.61 1.63
C LEU A 244 -9.68 9.82 1.78
N THR A 245 -8.88 9.41 0.80
CA THR A 245 -7.43 9.68 0.77
C THR A 245 -7.12 11.18 0.86
N ARG A 246 -7.88 12.01 0.12
CA ARG A 246 -7.74 13.48 0.18
C ARG A 246 -8.15 14.05 1.54
N ARG A 247 -9.20 13.51 2.17
CA ARG A 247 -9.63 13.90 3.52
C ARG A 247 -8.60 13.53 4.58
N ALA A 248 -8.03 12.34 4.48
CA ALA A 248 -6.96 11.88 5.36
C ALA A 248 -5.73 12.80 5.28
N PHE A 249 -5.25 13.09 4.07
CA PHE A 249 -4.14 14.04 3.89
C PHE A 249 -4.48 15.47 4.35
N ALA A 250 -5.75 15.90 4.22
CA ALA A 250 -6.18 17.21 4.70
C ALA A 250 -6.17 17.33 6.24
N GLN A 251 -5.89 16.26 6.99
CA GLN A 251 -5.65 16.34 8.43
C GLN A 251 -4.18 16.68 8.75
N HIS A 252 -3.26 16.56 7.78
CA HIS A 252 -1.83 16.86 7.94
C HIS A 252 -1.49 18.29 7.55
N ASP A 253 -2.12 19.27 8.22
CA ASP A 253 -1.93 20.70 7.94
C ASP A 253 -0.44 21.12 8.01
N SER A 254 0.31 20.57 8.97
CA SER A 254 1.73 20.88 9.16
C SER A 254 2.64 20.36 8.05
N GLN A 255 2.13 19.44 7.23
CA GLN A 255 2.84 18.76 6.13
C GLN A 255 2.32 19.18 4.76
N TYR A 256 1.34 20.09 4.73
CA TYR A 256 0.76 20.63 3.51
C TYR A 256 1.77 21.52 2.78
N SER A 257 2.12 21.15 1.55
CA SER A 257 2.98 21.95 0.66
C SER A 257 2.58 21.77 -0.80
N TRP A 258 2.95 22.72 -1.66
CA TRP A 258 2.53 22.73 -3.08
C TRP A 258 2.92 21.45 -3.84
N ASP A 259 4.08 20.88 -3.53
CA ASP A 259 4.56 19.63 -4.13
C ASP A 259 3.76 18.42 -3.62
N ARG A 260 3.26 18.45 -2.38
CA ARG A 260 2.31 17.47 -1.86
C ARG A 260 0.94 17.60 -2.52
N HIS A 261 0.48 18.79 -2.90
CA HIS A 261 -0.72 18.93 -3.74
C HIS A 261 -0.57 18.22 -5.06
N LEU A 262 0.56 18.45 -5.71
CA LEU A 262 0.88 17.81 -6.98
C LEU A 262 0.97 16.29 -6.81
N TYR A 263 1.61 15.83 -5.73
CA TYR A 263 1.66 14.42 -5.36
C TYR A 263 0.26 13.81 -5.22
N MET A 264 -0.64 14.46 -4.48
CA MET A 264 -2.01 13.99 -4.24
C MET A 264 -2.92 14.00 -5.48
N VAL A 265 -2.41 14.42 -6.63
CA VAL A 265 -3.11 14.36 -7.93
C VAL A 265 -2.37 13.41 -8.86
N LEU A 266 -1.06 13.62 -9.04
CA LEU A 266 -0.26 12.94 -10.05
C LEU A 266 0.38 11.64 -9.56
N SER A 267 0.45 11.40 -8.25
CA SER A 267 1.13 10.20 -7.78
C SER A 267 0.26 8.98 -8.00
N ARG A 268 0.80 7.96 -8.67
CA ARG A 268 0.10 6.68 -8.82
C ARG A 268 -0.26 6.05 -7.47
N TYR A 269 0.52 6.29 -6.41
CA TYR A 269 0.29 5.72 -5.08
C TYR A 269 -0.98 6.21 -4.40
N VAL A 270 -1.57 7.30 -4.90
CA VAL A 270 -2.86 7.84 -4.43
C VAL A 270 -4.04 7.21 -5.20
N TRP A 271 -3.76 6.56 -6.33
CA TRP A 271 -4.76 5.98 -7.22
C TRP A 271 -4.77 4.47 -7.23
N PHE A 272 -3.59 3.83 -7.16
CA PHE A 272 -3.46 2.39 -7.11
C PHE A 272 -2.13 1.92 -6.51
N ASN A 273 -2.16 0.80 -5.81
CA ASN A 273 -1.01 0.12 -5.26
C ASN A 273 -0.93 -1.28 -5.88
N ASP A 274 0.27 -1.70 -6.26
CA ASP A 274 0.60 -3.10 -6.43
C ASP A 274 1.46 -3.53 -5.25
N LEU A 275 1.12 -4.68 -4.67
CA LEU A 275 1.77 -5.24 -3.50
C LEU A 275 2.41 -6.58 -3.81
N LYS A 276 3.46 -6.92 -3.07
CA LYS A 276 4.13 -8.23 -3.15
C LYS A 276 4.17 -8.88 -1.79
N ARG A 277 3.89 -10.18 -1.72
CA ARG A 277 3.98 -10.95 -0.49
C ARG A 277 5.44 -11.10 -0.08
N LEU A 278 5.74 -10.91 1.20
CA LEU A 278 7.05 -11.24 1.76
C LEU A 278 7.18 -12.75 1.97
N PRO A 279 8.40 -13.30 1.89
CA PRO A 279 8.66 -14.68 2.30
C PRO A 279 8.19 -14.93 3.73
N HIS A 280 7.57 -16.08 3.95
CA HIS A 280 6.99 -16.46 5.24
C HIS A 280 7.37 -17.90 5.56
N THR A 281 8.24 -18.10 6.56
CA THR A 281 8.91 -19.39 6.83
C THR A 281 7.93 -20.56 6.93
N ALA A 282 6.85 -20.43 7.73
CA ALA A 282 5.90 -21.53 7.93
C ALA A 282 4.98 -21.78 6.72
N ALA A 283 4.64 -20.73 5.96
CA ALA A 283 3.72 -20.87 4.82
C ALA A 283 4.47 -21.41 3.60
N ASP A 284 5.71 -20.93 3.40
CA ASP A 284 6.58 -21.40 2.33
C ASP A 284 7.02 -22.86 2.55
N GLU A 285 7.20 -23.30 3.80
CA GLU A 285 7.44 -24.71 4.13
C GLU A 285 6.21 -25.61 3.90
N ALA A 286 5.01 -25.15 4.27
CA ALA A 286 3.77 -25.87 3.99
C ALA A 286 3.52 -26.00 2.48
N PHE A 287 3.73 -24.92 1.71
CA PHE A 287 3.65 -24.92 0.25
C PHE A 287 4.67 -25.86 -0.39
N ARG A 288 5.94 -25.80 0.02
CA ARG A 288 6.99 -26.72 -0.47
C ARG A 288 6.69 -28.19 -0.19
N THR A 289 5.98 -28.48 0.89
CA THR A 289 5.57 -29.84 1.25
C THR A 289 4.38 -30.31 0.41
N ALA A 290 3.41 -29.43 0.15
CA ALA A 290 2.22 -29.72 -0.67
C ALA A 290 2.55 -29.94 -2.16
N VAL A 291 3.56 -29.24 -2.71
CA VAL A 291 3.96 -29.36 -4.12
C VAL A 291 4.85 -30.60 -4.40
N LYS A 292 5.34 -31.27 -3.35
CA LYS A 292 6.16 -32.50 -3.47
C LYS A 292 5.34 -33.79 -3.45
N VAL A 293 4.02 -33.71 -3.33
CA VAL A 293 3.07 -34.84 -3.35
C VAL A 293 2.29 -34.82 -4.66
#